data_AF-A0A5R8W9F6-F1
#
_entry.id   AF-A0A5R8W9F6-F1
#
_cell.length_a   1.000
_cell.length_b   1.000
_cell.length_c   1.000
_cell.angle_alpha   90.00
_cell.angle_beta   90.00
_cell.angle_gamma   90.00
#
_symmetry.space_group_name_H-M   'P 1'
#
loop_
_entity.id
_entity.type
_entity.pdbx_description
1 polymer ?
#
loop_
_entity_poly.entity_id
_entity_poly.type
_entity_poly.pdbx_seq_one_letter_code
_entity_poly.pdbx_strand_id
1 'polypeptide(L)'
;MRLAQGKRLLTACLAGSLAAGLLAGCGAQETGLQRDAARQLQARVLEVTQASSQNNPVAALQALEGLEAELEAAQGRGDISEERRRSITTIATAVRADLKDVIAAAEAAAAQAAEAAAAKAAEEKAAEAKAAEEKAAAEAALSPSPLPEPPAPVIPQPAPVPVPEQDKEEDKKDEEKDKGKGKD
;
A
#
# COMPACT_ATOMS: atom_id res chain seq x y z
N MET A 1 -69.56 -12.57 21.38
CA MET A 1 -68.09 -12.58 21.20
C MET A 1 -67.67 -11.28 20.52
N ARG A 2 -67.33 -10.27 21.32
CA ARG A 2 -66.68 -9.02 20.89
C ARG A 2 -65.20 -9.11 21.31
N LEU A 3 -64.33 -8.34 20.63
CA LEU A 3 -62.89 -8.12 20.88
C LEU A 3 -61.92 -8.91 20.00
N ALA A 4 -61.75 -8.49 18.74
CA ALA A 4 -60.47 -8.62 18.01
C ALA A 4 -60.41 -7.72 16.75
N GLN A 5 -60.69 -6.41 16.88
CA GLN A 5 -60.50 -5.44 15.77
C GLN A 5 -59.81 -4.14 16.22
N GLY A 6 -58.99 -4.20 17.28
CA GLY A 6 -58.39 -3.02 17.91
C GLY A 6 -56.89 -2.80 17.67
N LYS A 7 -56.27 -3.40 16.64
CA LYS A 7 -54.80 -3.35 16.46
C LYS A 7 -54.31 -2.91 15.07
N ARG A 8 -55.19 -2.53 14.15
CA ARG A 8 -54.80 -2.10 12.79
C ARG A 8 -54.98 -0.60 12.50
N LEU A 9 -55.54 0.18 13.44
CA LEU A 9 -55.74 1.63 13.25
C LEU A 9 -54.66 2.52 13.90
N LEU A 10 -53.75 1.98 14.71
CA LEU A 10 -52.68 2.77 15.32
C LEU A 10 -51.43 2.93 14.44
N THR A 11 -51.33 2.19 13.33
CA THR A 11 -50.20 2.22 12.39
C THR A 11 -50.45 3.09 11.15
N ALA A 12 -51.50 3.91 11.14
CA ALA A 12 -51.79 4.83 10.04
C ALA A 12 -51.52 6.30 10.38
N CYS A 13 -51.34 6.66 11.66
CA CYS A 13 -51.09 8.05 12.07
C CYS A 13 -49.62 8.49 12.03
N LEU A 14 -48.63 7.58 11.96
CA LEU A 14 -47.21 7.98 11.90
C LEU A 14 -46.72 8.36 10.50
N ALA A 15 -47.46 8.00 9.43
CA ALA A 15 -47.05 8.33 8.06
C ALA A 15 -47.46 9.77 7.63
N GLY A 16 -48.48 10.36 8.27
CA GLY A 16 -48.95 11.71 7.94
C GLY A 16 -48.09 12.83 8.53
N SER A 17 -47.45 12.60 9.68
CA SER A 17 -46.66 13.62 10.38
C SER A 17 -45.27 13.85 9.76
N LEU A 18 -44.75 12.88 9.00
CA LEU A 18 -43.46 13.04 8.33
C LEU A 18 -43.56 13.98 7.11
N ALA A 19 -44.71 14.05 6.43
CA ALA A 19 -44.85 14.87 5.21
C ALA A 19 -44.99 16.38 5.48
N ALA A 20 -45.49 16.78 6.66
CA ALA A 20 -45.63 18.20 7.00
C ALA A 20 -44.31 18.85 7.47
N GLY A 21 -43.33 18.06 7.94
CA GLY A 21 -42.02 18.56 8.36
C GLY A 21 -41.09 18.94 7.20
N LEU A 22 -41.26 18.35 6.00
CA LEU A 22 -40.40 18.65 4.85
C LEU A 22 -40.75 19.97 4.13
N LEU A 23 -41.97 20.51 4.30
CA LEU A 23 -42.34 21.79 3.68
C LEU A 23 -42.03 23.02 4.56
N ALA A 24 -41.86 22.85 5.87
CA ALA A 24 -41.43 23.93 6.77
C ALA A 24 -39.90 24.18 6.75
N GLY A 25 -39.13 23.28 6.12
CA GLY A 25 -37.66 23.36 6.03
C GLY A 25 -37.09 24.28 4.94
N CYS A 26 -37.92 24.97 4.15
CA CYS A 26 -37.48 25.92 3.12
C CYS A 26 -37.57 27.41 3.54
N GLY A 27 -37.78 27.69 4.83
CA GLY A 27 -37.61 29.03 5.40
C GLY A 27 -36.17 29.25 5.85
N ALA A 28 -35.29 29.68 4.95
CA ALA A 28 -33.85 29.90 5.23
C ALA A 28 -33.57 30.86 6.42
N GLN A 29 -34.55 31.69 6.80
CA GLN A 29 -34.39 32.74 7.81
C GLN A 29 -34.23 32.23 9.26
N GLU A 30 -34.80 31.08 9.63
CA GLU A 30 -34.75 30.57 11.03
C GLU A 30 -33.59 29.59 11.28
N THR A 31 -32.91 29.11 10.23
CA THR A 31 -31.88 28.05 10.36
C THR A 31 -30.47 28.57 10.59
N GLY A 32 -30.29 29.89 10.67
CA GLY A 32 -28.97 30.53 10.70
C GLY A 32 -28.12 30.16 9.49
N LEU A 33 -28.74 29.99 8.31
CA LEU A 33 -28.10 29.55 7.08
C LEU A 33 -28.71 30.27 5.87
N GLN A 34 -27.94 31.14 5.24
CA GLN A 34 -28.34 31.87 4.04
C GLN A 34 -28.41 30.93 2.82
N ARG A 35 -29.28 31.24 1.86
CA ARG A 35 -29.65 30.31 0.78
C ARG A 35 -28.49 30.00 -0.18
N ASP A 36 -27.65 30.98 -0.49
CA ASP A 36 -26.52 30.79 -1.41
C ASP A 36 -25.41 30.00 -0.72
N ALA A 37 -25.12 30.31 0.55
CA ALA A 37 -24.22 29.50 1.37
C ALA A 37 -24.71 28.05 1.47
N ALA A 38 -26.01 27.81 1.64
CA ALA A 38 -26.57 26.46 1.66
C ALA A 38 -26.30 25.69 0.35
N ARG A 39 -26.45 26.35 -0.81
CA ARG A 39 -26.16 25.73 -2.12
C ARG A 39 -24.68 25.41 -2.29
N GLN A 40 -23.82 26.32 -1.85
CA GLN A 40 -22.37 26.15 -1.95
C GLN A 40 -21.90 24.99 -1.06
N LEU A 41 -22.40 24.90 0.17
CA LEU A 41 -22.13 23.78 1.08
C LEU A 41 -22.65 22.45 0.51
N GLN A 42 -23.84 22.44 -0.10
CA GLN A 42 -24.37 21.25 -0.78
C GLN A 42 -23.46 20.78 -1.92
N ALA A 43 -22.96 21.71 -2.75
CA ALA A 43 -22.02 21.38 -3.82
C ALA A 43 -20.74 20.74 -3.27
N ARG A 44 -20.19 21.28 -2.18
CA ARG A 44 -19.00 20.72 -1.50
C ARG A 44 -19.25 19.32 -0.92
N VAL A 45 -20.40 19.08 -0.30
CA VAL A 45 -20.76 17.73 0.21
C VAL A 45 -20.86 16.72 -0.94
N LEU A 46 -21.34 17.13 -2.11
CA LEU A 46 -21.35 16.28 -3.30
C LEU A 46 -19.93 15.97 -3.79
N GLU A 47 -19.01 16.93 -3.76
CA GLU A 47 -17.59 16.68 -4.09
C GLU A 47 -16.96 15.62 -3.15
N VAL A 48 -17.18 15.75 -1.83
CA VAL A 48 -16.72 14.75 -0.85
C VAL A 48 -17.32 13.37 -1.15
N THR A 49 -18.63 13.31 -1.40
CA THR A 49 -19.33 12.04 -1.67
C THR A 49 -18.86 11.40 -2.98
N GLN A 50 -18.62 12.21 -4.01
CA GLN A 50 -18.11 11.79 -5.31
C GLN A 50 -16.69 11.22 -5.21
N ALA A 51 -15.81 11.85 -4.41
CA ALA A 51 -14.48 11.32 -4.16
C ALA A 51 -14.52 9.99 -3.38
N SER A 52 -15.39 9.91 -2.37
CA SER A 52 -15.62 8.67 -1.61
C SER A 52 -16.18 7.54 -2.47
N SER A 53 -17.11 7.82 -3.39
CA SER A 53 -17.69 6.81 -4.27
C SER A 53 -16.69 6.25 -5.30
N GLN A 54 -15.65 7.02 -5.61
CA GLN A 54 -14.53 6.61 -6.46
C GLN A 54 -13.45 5.82 -5.70
N ASN A 55 -13.70 5.45 -4.44
CA ASN A 55 -12.71 4.83 -3.53
C ASN A 55 -11.41 5.65 -3.44
N ASN A 56 -11.52 6.98 -3.47
CA ASN A 56 -10.38 7.88 -3.36
C ASN A 56 -10.46 8.66 -2.03
N PRO A 57 -10.03 8.06 -0.91
CA PRO A 57 -10.14 8.68 0.41
C PRO A 57 -9.23 9.92 0.56
N VAL A 58 -8.12 9.98 -0.18
CA VAL A 58 -7.23 11.15 -0.20
C VAL A 58 -7.92 12.35 -0.86
N ALA A 59 -8.57 12.14 -2.00
CA ALA A 59 -9.37 13.19 -2.64
C ALA A 59 -10.59 13.58 -1.81
N ALA A 60 -11.23 12.63 -1.11
CA ALA A 60 -12.33 12.92 -0.20
C ALA A 60 -11.88 13.79 0.98
N LEU A 61 -10.68 13.55 1.51
CA LEU A 61 -10.09 14.36 2.57
C LEU A 61 -9.78 15.79 2.11
N GLN A 62 -9.25 15.96 0.90
CA GLN A 62 -9.04 17.30 0.31
C GLN A 62 -10.36 18.04 0.06
N ALA A 63 -11.38 17.35 -0.45
CA ALA A 63 -12.71 17.94 -0.65
C ALA A 63 -13.33 18.36 0.69
N LEU A 64 -13.11 17.59 1.77
CA LEU A 64 -13.58 17.90 3.11
C LEU A 64 -12.87 19.15 3.69
N GLU A 65 -11.57 19.31 3.45
CA GLU A 65 -10.83 20.54 3.79
C GLU A 65 -11.40 21.76 3.06
N GLY A 66 -11.76 21.61 1.78
CA GLY A 66 -12.44 22.64 1.00
C GLY A 66 -13.83 23.01 1.56
N LEU A 67 -14.59 22.02 2.04
CA LEU A 67 -15.88 22.25 2.72
C LEU A 67 -15.68 23.06 4.01
N GLU A 68 -14.69 22.72 4.83
CA GLU A 68 -14.42 23.43 6.09
C GLU A 68 -13.95 24.87 5.87
N ALA A 69 -13.08 25.10 4.87
CA ALA A 69 -12.69 26.46 4.49
C ALA A 69 -13.90 27.31 4.04
N GLU A 70 -14.84 26.70 3.30
CA GLU A 70 -16.07 27.40 2.91
C GLU A 70 -16.99 27.69 4.12
N LEU A 71 -17.06 26.79 5.10
CA LEU A 71 -17.81 27.04 6.35
C LEU A 71 -17.23 28.23 7.12
N GLU A 72 -15.90 28.31 7.24
CA GLU A 72 -15.24 29.46 7.87
C GLU A 72 -15.50 30.75 7.09
N ALA A 73 -15.36 30.71 5.76
CA ALA A 73 -15.62 31.87 4.91
C ALA A 73 -17.07 32.34 4.99
N ALA A 74 -18.04 31.42 4.94
CA ALA A 74 -19.46 31.74 5.06
C ALA A 74 -19.80 32.31 6.45
N GLN A 75 -19.14 31.83 7.51
CA GLN A 75 -19.31 32.40 8.85
C GLN A 75 -18.70 33.80 8.94
N GLY A 76 -17.53 34.03 8.33
CA GLY A 76 -16.90 35.35 8.25
C GLY A 76 -17.75 36.39 7.52
N ARG A 77 -18.57 35.95 6.54
CA ARG A 77 -19.55 36.79 5.84
C ARG A 77 -20.87 36.99 6.60
N GLY A 78 -21.10 36.22 7.67
CA GLY A 78 -22.37 36.20 8.40
C GLY A 78 -23.48 35.40 7.70
N ASP A 79 -23.14 34.62 6.67
CA ASP A 79 -24.08 33.77 5.94
C ASP A 79 -24.49 32.54 6.76
N ILE A 80 -23.69 32.14 7.76
CA ILE A 80 -23.98 31.06 8.69
C ILE A 80 -23.77 31.50 10.14
N SER A 81 -24.59 30.98 11.06
CA SER A 81 -24.42 31.21 12.50
C SER A 81 -23.22 30.43 13.07
N GLU A 82 -22.64 30.94 14.17
CA GLU A 82 -21.53 30.31 14.89
C GLU A 82 -21.89 28.90 15.37
N GLU A 83 -23.08 28.76 15.97
CA GLU A 83 -23.63 27.47 16.43
C GLU A 83 -23.71 26.47 15.26
N ARG A 84 -24.17 26.93 14.09
CA ARG A 84 -24.29 26.08 12.90
C ARG A 84 -22.92 25.66 12.39
N ARG A 85 -21.96 26.58 12.32
CA ARG A 85 -20.56 26.28 11.96
C ARG A 85 -20.01 25.20 12.89
N ARG A 86 -20.13 25.40 14.20
CA ARG A 86 -19.61 24.48 15.22
C ARG A 86 -20.21 23.08 15.11
N SER A 87 -21.53 22.99 14.90
CA SER A 87 -22.21 21.72 14.69
C SER A 87 -21.67 20.97 13.47
N ILE A 88 -21.52 21.65 12.34
CA ILE A 88 -21.02 21.02 11.10
C ILE A 88 -19.54 20.65 11.25
N THR A 89 -18.69 21.52 11.81
CA THR A 89 -17.26 21.23 12.03
C THR A 89 -17.05 20.01 12.93
N THR A 90 -17.92 19.78 13.91
CA THR A 90 -17.85 18.59 14.77
C THR A 90 -18.05 17.31 13.94
N ILE A 91 -19.04 17.31 13.05
CA ILE A 91 -19.30 16.18 12.14
C ILE A 91 -18.15 16.03 11.14
N ALA A 92 -17.67 17.12 10.55
CA ALA A 92 -16.54 17.10 9.61
C ALA A 92 -15.26 16.54 10.26
N THR A 93 -15.01 16.85 11.54
CA THR A 93 -13.89 16.30 12.30
C THR A 93 -14.00 14.78 12.45
N ALA A 94 -15.19 14.25 12.72
CA ALA A 94 -15.41 12.81 12.78
C ALA A 94 -15.17 12.15 11.41
N VAL A 95 -15.71 12.71 10.32
CA VAL A 95 -15.48 12.20 8.95
C VAL A 95 -14.01 12.24 8.57
N ARG A 96 -13.27 13.28 8.96
CA ARG A 96 -11.83 13.35 8.75
C ARG A 96 -11.10 12.20 9.46
N ALA A 97 -11.48 11.89 10.70
CA ALA A 97 -10.88 10.78 11.43
C ALA A 97 -11.14 9.46 10.70
N ASP A 98 -12.39 9.20 10.31
CA ASP A 98 -12.76 8.00 9.55
C ASP A 98 -11.98 7.87 8.23
N LEU A 99 -11.84 8.96 7.46
CA LEU A 99 -11.08 8.95 6.21
C LEU A 99 -9.60 8.65 6.43
N LYS A 100 -9.00 9.19 7.51
CA LYS A 100 -7.61 8.90 7.87
C LYS A 100 -7.42 7.44 8.26
N ASP A 101 -8.37 6.85 8.98
CA ASP A 101 -8.33 5.44 9.34
C ASP A 101 -8.43 4.55 8.09
N VAL A 102 -9.28 4.91 7.13
CA VAL A 102 -9.38 4.21 5.85
C VAL A 102 -8.07 4.29 5.06
N ILE A 103 -7.43 5.47 5.02
CA ILE A 103 -6.12 5.65 4.35
C ILE A 103 -5.06 4.78 5.03
N ALA A 104 -4.94 4.85 6.35
CA ALA A 104 -3.97 4.07 7.11
C ALA A 104 -4.17 2.55 6.94
N ALA A 105 -5.43 2.09 6.93
CA ALA A 105 -5.75 0.69 6.68
C ALA A 105 -5.35 0.25 5.25
N ALA A 106 -5.56 1.11 4.24
CA ALA A 106 -5.16 0.83 2.87
C ALA A 106 -3.63 0.76 2.72
N GLU A 107 -2.90 1.67 3.36
CA GLU A 107 -1.44 1.67 3.38
C GLU A 107 -0.88 0.41 4.06
N ALA A 108 -1.45 0.02 5.20
CA ALA A 108 -1.06 -1.20 5.91
C ALA A 108 -1.34 -2.47 5.10
N ALA A 109 -2.46 -2.51 4.36
CA ALA A 109 -2.78 -3.62 3.46
C ALA A 109 -1.81 -3.69 2.28
N ALA A 110 -1.46 -2.54 1.69
CA ALA A 110 -0.49 -2.47 0.59
C ALA A 110 0.90 -2.93 1.04
N ALA A 111 1.35 -2.55 2.24
CA ALA A 111 2.61 -2.99 2.81
C ALA A 111 2.65 -4.52 2.99
N GLN A 112 1.62 -5.10 3.61
CA GLN A 112 1.52 -6.56 3.77
C GLN A 112 1.49 -7.31 2.44
N ALA A 113 0.78 -6.76 1.43
CA ALA A 113 0.76 -7.35 0.10
C ALA A 113 2.14 -7.34 -0.57
N ALA A 114 2.91 -6.25 -0.40
CA ALA A 114 4.27 -6.15 -0.91
C ALA A 114 5.22 -7.14 -0.22
N GLU A 115 5.13 -7.29 1.11
CA GLU A 115 5.91 -8.27 1.87
C GLU A 115 5.60 -9.70 1.45
N ALA A 116 4.32 -10.04 1.30
CA ALA A 116 3.89 -11.36 0.85
C ALA A 116 4.36 -11.66 -0.59
N ALA A 117 4.33 -10.67 -1.48
CA ALA A 117 4.86 -10.80 -2.84
C ALA A 117 6.38 -11.02 -2.84
N ALA A 118 7.12 -10.29 -2.00
CA ALA A 118 8.57 -10.44 -1.87
C ALA A 118 8.95 -11.83 -1.32
N ALA A 119 8.22 -12.34 -0.31
CA ALA A 119 8.44 -13.66 0.25
C ALA A 119 8.22 -14.77 -0.81
N LYS A 120 7.14 -14.69 -1.59
CA LYS A 120 6.88 -15.64 -2.68
C LYS A 120 7.97 -15.60 -3.75
N ALA A 121 8.42 -14.41 -4.15
CA ALA A 121 9.49 -14.27 -5.13
C ALA A 121 10.83 -14.84 -4.62
N ALA A 122 11.10 -14.74 -3.31
CA ALA A 122 12.28 -15.35 -2.70
C ALA A 122 12.19 -16.88 -2.66
N GLU A 123 11.01 -17.43 -2.36
CA GLU A 123 10.75 -18.88 -2.36
C GLU A 123 10.90 -19.47 -3.77
N GLU A 124 10.32 -18.83 -4.79
CA GLU A 124 10.47 -19.27 -6.19
C GLU A 124 11.94 -19.27 -6.62
N LYS A 125 12.69 -18.19 -6.32
CA LYS A 125 14.13 -18.14 -6.63
C LYS A 125 14.93 -19.23 -5.91
N ALA A 126 14.59 -19.54 -4.66
CA ALA A 126 15.25 -20.61 -3.91
C ALA A 126 14.92 -22.00 -4.50
N ALA A 127 13.67 -22.21 -4.94
CA ALA A 127 13.25 -23.44 -5.61
C ALA A 127 13.96 -23.62 -6.97
N GLU A 128 14.04 -22.56 -7.78
CA GLU A 128 14.76 -22.55 -9.06
C GLU A 128 16.26 -22.83 -8.87
N ALA A 129 16.90 -22.22 -7.88
CA ALA A 129 18.31 -22.46 -7.58
C ALA A 129 18.57 -23.92 -7.20
N LYS A 130 17.71 -24.51 -6.36
CA LYS A 130 17.80 -25.93 -6.00
C LYS A 130 17.61 -26.85 -7.21
N ALA A 131 16.63 -26.56 -8.07
CA ALA A 131 16.40 -27.34 -9.29
C ALA A 131 17.59 -27.25 -10.26
N ALA A 132 18.22 -26.08 -10.39
CA ALA A 132 19.41 -25.88 -11.20
C ALA A 132 20.62 -26.66 -10.65
N GLU A 133 20.82 -26.65 -9.33
CA GLU A 133 21.89 -27.43 -8.67
C GLU A 133 21.70 -28.93 -8.86
N GLU A 134 20.48 -29.45 -8.69
CA GLU A 134 20.17 -30.86 -8.89
C GLU A 134 20.41 -31.29 -10.35
N LYS A 135 20.02 -30.45 -11.31
CA LYS A 135 20.28 -30.70 -12.73
C LYS A 135 21.78 -30.72 -13.04
N ALA A 136 22.56 -29.79 -12.49
CA ALA A 136 24.01 -29.75 -12.68
C ALA A 136 24.71 -30.99 -12.08
N ALA A 137 24.27 -31.45 -10.90
CA ALA A 137 24.78 -32.67 -10.28
C ALA A 137 24.49 -33.93 -11.10
N ALA A 138 23.28 -34.03 -11.67
CA ALA A 138 22.91 -35.15 -12.55
C ALA A 138 23.74 -35.17 -13.85
N GLU A 139 24.06 -34.00 -14.43
CA GLU A 139 24.86 -33.90 -15.65
C GLU A 139 26.34 -34.26 -15.40
N ALA A 140 26.89 -33.90 -14.24
CA ALA A 140 28.24 -34.29 -13.83
C ALA A 140 28.39 -35.82 -13.64
N ALA A 141 27.36 -36.50 -13.15
CA ALA A 141 27.37 -37.95 -12.93
C ALA A 141 27.33 -38.78 -14.23
N LEU A 142 26.89 -38.20 -15.35
CA LEU A 142 26.83 -38.85 -16.67
C LEU A 142 28.07 -38.62 -17.52
N SER A 143 29.04 -37.82 -17.04
CA SER A 143 30.32 -37.67 -17.72
C SER A 143 31.14 -38.97 -17.63
N PRO A 144 31.54 -39.58 -18.76
CA PRO A 144 32.36 -40.79 -18.73
C PRO A 144 33.68 -40.50 -18.02
N SER A 145 34.06 -41.35 -17.06
CA SER A 145 35.38 -41.29 -16.44
C SER A 145 36.46 -41.27 -17.53
N PRO A 146 37.51 -40.43 -17.41
CA PRO A 146 38.66 -40.55 -18.28
C PRO A 146 39.18 -41.98 -18.16
N LEU A 147 39.13 -42.71 -19.28
CA LEU A 147 39.68 -44.05 -19.41
C LEU A 147 41.14 -43.98 -18.92
N PRO A 148 41.61 -44.88 -18.03
CA PRO A 148 43.01 -44.89 -17.64
C PRO A 148 43.87 -44.91 -18.91
N GLU A 149 44.75 -43.91 -19.06
CA GLU A 149 45.73 -43.88 -20.15
C GLU A 149 46.47 -45.23 -20.18
N PRO A 150 46.56 -45.90 -21.34
CA PRO A 150 47.34 -47.12 -21.45
C PRO A 150 48.78 -46.84 -21.03
N PRO A 151 49.43 -47.75 -20.29
CA PRO A 151 50.78 -47.51 -19.79
C PRO A 151 51.72 -47.19 -20.96
N ALA A 152 52.39 -46.05 -20.85
CA ALA A 152 53.42 -45.65 -21.79
C ALA A 152 54.46 -46.78 -21.93
N PRO A 153 54.89 -47.13 -23.16
CA PRO A 153 55.93 -48.13 -23.36
C PRO A 153 57.23 -47.66 -22.69
N VAL A 154 57.78 -48.53 -21.84
CA VAL A 154 59.06 -48.35 -21.17
C VAL A 154 60.16 -48.29 -22.24
N ILE A 155 60.62 -47.08 -22.56
CA ILE A 155 61.85 -46.89 -23.33
C ILE A 155 63.02 -47.01 -22.35
N PRO A 156 64.04 -47.84 -22.61
CA PRO A 156 65.17 -48.03 -21.70
C PRO A 156 65.99 -46.75 -21.53
N GLN A 157 66.27 -46.42 -20.27
CA GLN A 157 67.24 -45.41 -19.83
C GLN A 157 68.61 -45.60 -20.52
N PRO A 158 69.20 -44.56 -21.12
CA PRO A 158 70.63 -44.46 -21.28
C PRO A 158 71.28 -43.93 -19.99
N ALA A 159 72.47 -44.45 -19.73
CA ALA A 159 73.35 -44.24 -18.57
C ALA A 159 73.65 -42.77 -18.20
N PRO A 160 74.04 -42.50 -16.95
CA PRO A 160 74.25 -41.15 -16.42
C PRO A 160 75.55 -40.53 -16.92
N VAL A 161 75.50 -39.22 -17.20
CA VAL A 161 76.66 -38.33 -17.34
C VAL A 161 76.66 -37.34 -16.17
N PRO A 162 77.82 -37.07 -15.52
CA PRO A 162 77.89 -36.28 -14.30
C PRO A 162 77.87 -34.76 -14.53
N VAL A 163 77.15 -34.06 -13.63
CA VAL A 163 77.41 -32.80 -12.86
C VAL A 163 78.52 -31.84 -13.41
N PRO A 164 78.42 -30.48 -13.36
CA PRO A 164 77.97 -29.75 -12.15
C PRO A 164 77.38 -28.32 -12.25
N GLU A 165 76.95 -27.85 -11.06
CA GLU A 165 77.03 -26.47 -10.54
C GLU A 165 76.23 -25.33 -11.21
N GLN A 166 75.28 -24.72 -10.47
CA GLN A 166 75.46 -23.40 -9.82
C GLN A 166 74.13 -22.81 -9.34
N ASP A 167 74.14 -22.41 -8.05
CA ASP A 167 73.70 -21.13 -7.49
C ASP A 167 72.26 -20.59 -7.65
N LYS A 168 71.73 -20.21 -6.45
CA LYS A 168 71.02 -18.96 -6.13
C LYS A 168 69.64 -18.74 -6.76
N GLU A 169 68.71 -17.95 -6.23
CA GLU A 169 68.42 -17.23 -4.98
C GLU A 169 66.94 -16.82 -5.15
N GLU A 170 66.23 -16.60 -4.04
CA GLU A 170 65.23 -15.52 -3.84
C GLU A 170 63.98 -15.43 -4.76
N ASP A 171 62.72 -15.39 -4.30
CA ASP A 171 62.01 -14.49 -3.37
C ASP A 171 60.83 -13.85 -4.17
N LYS A 172 59.83 -13.32 -3.46
CA LYS A 172 58.65 -12.52 -3.86
C LYS A 172 57.29 -13.19 -4.06
N LYS A 173 56.66 -13.37 -2.89
CA LYS A 173 55.46 -12.64 -2.41
C LYS A 173 54.98 -11.43 -3.24
N ASP A 174 53.66 -11.34 -3.45
CA ASP A 174 52.74 -10.17 -3.32
C ASP A 174 51.35 -10.66 -3.83
N GLU A 175 50.29 -10.88 -3.04
CA GLU A 175 49.42 -9.96 -2.27
C GLU A 175 49.05 -8.64 -2.99
N GLU A 176 47.90 -8.62 -3.66
CA GLU A 176 47.17 -7.38 -3.95
C GLU A 176 45.69 -7.51 -3.59
N LYS A 177 45.24 -6.59 -2.75
CA LYS A 177 43.96 -6.56 -2.04
C LYS A 177 43.29 -5.25 -2.40
N ASP A 178 42.47 -5.25 -3.45
CA ASP A 178 41.76 -4.05 -3.89
C ASP A 178 40.53 -3.79 -3.02
N LYS A 179 40.51 -2.62 -2.38
CA LYS A 179 39.40 -2.07 -1.58
C LYS A 179 38.95 -0.78 -2.25
N GLY A 180 38.02 -0.89 -3.19
CA GLY A 180 37.28 0.25 -3.75
C GLY A 180 36.25 0.78 -2.75
N LYS A 181 36.59 1.87 -2.07
CA LYS A 181 35.69 2.69 -1.25
C LYS A 181 35.43 3.99 -2.00
N GLY A 182 34.31 4.07 -2.73
CA GLY A 182 33.84 5.27 -3.39
C GLY A 182 32.74 5.93 -2.58
N LYS A 183 32.93 7.21 -2.26
CA LYS A 183 32.07 8.08 -1.47
C LYS A 183 31.91 9.38 -2.27
N ASP A 184 30.77 10.03 -2.03
CA ASP A 184 30.41 11.41 -2.38
C ASP A 184 29.84 11.64 -3.80
#